data_AF-A0A1N7F4L2-F1
#
_entry.id   AF-A0A1N7F4L2-F1
#
_cell.length_a   1.000
_cell.length_b   1.000
_cell.length_c   1.000
_cell.angle_alpha   90.00
_cell.angle_beta   90.00
_cell.angle_gamma   90.00
#
_symmetry.space_group_name_H-M   'P 1'
#
loop_
_entity.id
_entity.type
_entity.pdbx_description
1 polymer ?
#
loop_
_entity_poly.entity_id
_entity_poly.type
_entity_poly.pdbx_seq_one_letter_code
_entity_poly.pdbx_strand_id
1 'polypeptide(L)'
;MLKRYVAAALSLSLAAVLAACSRSASHEEQMEYLRRMAQHGVELHATKGAGFFGDQEECYDSYQQLYAGPNGHDAPQVEDYAEKVALLKEGERLFIESCVNGKPSPVSARSGPAGSSA
;
A
#
# COMPACT_ATOMS: atom_id res chain seq x y z
N MET A 1 37.12 4.79 38.22
CA MET A 1 36.80 5.17 36.82
C MET A 1 35.68 4.27 36.30
N LEU A 2 34.41 4.51 36.64
CA LEU A 2 33.30 3.61 36.27
C LEU A 2 31.99 4.35 35.93
N LYS A 3 32.10 5.54 35.32
CA LYS A 3 30.93 6.39 34.98
C LYS A 3 30.83 6.76 33.50
N ARG A 4 31.77 6.33 32.66
CA ARG A 4 31.85 6.73 31.24
C ARG A 4 31.36 5.68 30.25
N TYR A 5 31.07 4.44 30.70
CA TYR A 5 30.69 3.33 29.81
C TYR A 5 29.18 3.13 29.66
N VAL A 6 28.36 3.76 30.51
CA VAL A 6 26.89 3.58 30.48
C VAL A 6 26.24 4.41 29.38
N ALA A 7 26.80 5.58 29.08
CA ALA A 7 26.23 6.49 28.07
C ALA A 7 26.36 5.93 26.63
N ALA A 8 27.45 5.21 26.32
CA ALA A 8 27.67 4.67 24.97
C ALA A 8 26.78 3.46 24.67
N ALA A 9 26.51 2.61 25.67
CA ALA A 9 25.70 1.40 25.50
C ALA A 9 24.21 1.72 25.25
N LEU A 10 23.65 2.72 25.93
CA LEU A 10 22.24 3.13 25.75
C LEU A 10 21.98 3.73 24.37
N SER A 11 22.96 4.45 23.79
CA SER A 11 22.84 5.03 22.44
C SER A 11 22.86 3.96 21.33
N LEU A 12 23.57 2.84 21.52
CA LEU A 12 23.60 1.74 20.55
C LEU A 12 22.26 0.99 20.52
N SER A 13 21.60 0.81 21.66
CA SER A 13 20.29 0.17 21.74
C SER A 13 19.21 0.99 21.04
N LEU A 14 19.24 2.32 21.17
CA LEU A 14 18.26 3.20 20.52
C LEU A 14 18.44 3.25 19.00
N ALA A 15 19.69 3.30 18.51
CA ALA A 15 19.98 3.27 17.07
C ALA A 15 19.59 1.93 16.43
N ALA A 16 19.77 0.80 17.12
CA ALA A 16 19.36 -0.51 16.63
C ALA A 16 17.83 -0.66 16.56
N VAL A 17 17.10 -0.07 17.51
CA VAL A 17 15.63 -0.03 17.48
C VAL A 17 15.12 0.87 16.34
N LEU A 18 15.76 2.02 16.10
CA LEU A 18 15.39 2.93 15.02
C LEU A 18 15.67 2.34 13.63
N ALA A 19 16.80 1.64 13.46
CA ALA A 19 17.15 0.99 12.19
C ALA A 19 16.23 -0.19 11.83
N ALA A 20 15.64 -0.86 12.83
CA ALA A 20 14.65 -1.92 12.62
C ALA A 20 13.27 -1.38 12.21
N CYS A 21 12.98 -0.09 12.43
CA CYS A 21 11.68 0.53 12.14
C CYS A 21 11.58 1.15 10.73
N SER A 22 12.68 1.22 9.98
CA SER A 22 12.74 1.87 8.66
C SER A 22 12.97 0.89 7.51
N ARG A 23 12.34 -0.30 7.57
CA ARG A 23 12.46 -1.30 6.51
C ARG A 23 11.49 -0.97 5.38
N SER A 24 12.03 -0.79 4.16
CA SER A 24 11.23 -0.75 2.93
C SER A 24 10.38 -2.02 2.81
N ALA A 25 9.14 -1.86 2.36
CA ALA A 25 8.23 -2.97 2.14
C ALA A 25 8.73 -3.86 1.02
N SER A 26 8.80 -5.14 1.33
CA SER A 26 9.10 -6.20 0.37
C SER A 26 8.08 -6.23 -0.77
N HIS A 27 8.48 -6.81 -1.90
CA HIS A 27 7.59 -7.00 -3.03
C HIS A 27 6.32 -7.80 -2.66
N GLU A 28 6.42 -8.76 -1.74
CA GLU A 28 5.26 -9.53 -1.26
C GLU A 28 4.27 -8.64 -0.50
N GLU A 29 4.75 -7.76 0.38
CA GLU A 29 3.91 -6.79 1.12
C GLU A 29 3.24 -5.79 0.17
N GLN A 30 3.95 -5.36 -0.89
CA GLN A 30 3.37 -4.50 -1.92
C GLN A 30 2.25 -5.22 -2.68
N MET A 31 2.46 -6.49 -3.07
CA MET A 31 1.44 -7.30 -3.74
C MET A 31 0.25 -7.59 -2.82
N GLU A 32 0.48 -7.81 -1.53
CA GLU A 32 -0.58 -7.98 -0.54
C GLU A 32 -1.40 -6.70 -0.38
N TYR A 33 -0.75 -5.53 -0.31
CA TYR A 33 -1.44 -4.24 -0.32
C TYR A 33 -2.37 -4.10 -1.52
N LEU A 34 -1.90 -4.40 -2.74
CA LEU A 34 -2.72 -4.32 -3.95
C LEU A 34 -3.92 -5.28 -3.91
N ARG A 35 -3.72 -6.52 -3.42
CA ARG A 35 -4.82 -7.48 -3.26
C ARG A 35 -5.86 -6.98 -2.25
N ARG A 36 -5.42 -6.39 -1.12
CA ARG A 36 -6.31 -5.78 -0.14
C ARG A 36 -7.12 -4.65 -0.74
N MET A 37 -6.50 -3.78 -1.55
CA MET A 37 -7.23 -2.70 -2.22
C MET A 37 -8.32 -3.22 -3.17
N ALA A 38 -8.01 -4.25 -3.98
CA ALA A 38 -9.02 -4.90 -4.81
C ALA A 38 -10.17 -5.48 -3.97
N GLN A 39 -9.84 -6.16 -2.87
CA GLN A 39 -10.81 -6.78 -1.98
C GLN A 39 -11.72 -5.74 -1.30
N HIS A 40 -11.16 -4.63 -0.80
CA HIS A 40 -11.95 -3.56 -0.19
C HIS A 40 -12.91 -2.90 -1.20
N GLY A 41 -12.53 -2.82 -2.48
CA GLY A 41 -13.45 -2.38 -3.53
C GLY A 41 -14.68 -3.31 -3.63
N VAL A 42 -14.47 -4.63 -3.61
CA VAL A 42 -15.57 -5.61 -3.61
C VAL A 42 -16.46 -5.46 -2.37
N GLU A 43 -15.87 -5.23 -1.20
CA GLU A 43 -16.61 -5.03 0.04
C GLU A 43 -17.48 -3.79 -0.04
N LEU A 44 -16.92 -2.67 -0.52
CA LEU A 44 -17.69 -1.45 -0.75
C LEU A 44 -18.84 -1.69 -1.73
N HIS A 45 -18.60 -2.40 -2.83
CA HIS A 45 -19.67 -2.78 -3.76
C HIS A 45 -20.80 -3.55 -3.06
N ALA A 46 -20.45 -4.53 -2.23
CA ALA A 46 -21.43 -5.34 -1.52
C ALA A 46 -22.30 -4.53 -0.55
N THR A 47 -21.74 -3.45 0.05
CA THR A 47 -22.49 -2.58 0.97
C THR A 47 -23.55 -1.70 0.28
N LYS A 48 -23.41 -1.42 -1.02
CA LYS A 48 -24.34 -0.53 -1.75
C LYS A 48 -25.65 -1.19 -2.18
N GLY A 49 -25.80 -2.50 -1.98
CA GLY A 49 -27.02 -3.24 -2.24
C GLY A 49 -27.31 -3.47 -3.74
N ALA A 50 -28.13 -4.49 -4.02
CA ALA A 50 -28.45 -4.89 -5.39
C ALA A 50 -29.32 -3.82 -6.10
N GLY A 51 -28.69 -2.94 -6.87
CA GLY A 51 -29.40 -1.96 -7.70
C GLY A 51 -28.70 -0.61 -7.84
N PHE A 52 -27.70 -0.32 -6.99
CA PHE A 52 -26.88 0.89 -7.08
C PHE A 52 -25.42 0.48 -7.21
N PHE A 53 -25.03 0.13 -8.44
CA PHE A 53 -23.62 -0.04 -8.77
C PHE A 53 -23.02 1.36 -8.69
N GLY A 54 -22.18 1.62 -7.67
CA GLY A 54 -21.53 2.91 -7.56
C GLY A 54 -20.87 3.22 -8.90
N ASP A 55 -21.23 4.36 -9.49
CA ASP A 55 -20.53 4.81 -10.68
C ASP A 55 -19.06 5.07 -10.32
N GLN A 56 -18.23 5.18 -11.34
CA GLN A 56 -16.80 5.31 -11.14
C GLN A 56 -16.43 6.51 -10.25
N GLU A 57 -17.23 7.58 -10.30
CA GLU A 57 -17.07 8.78 -9.48
C GLU A 57 -17.34 8.48 -8.00
N GLU A 58 -18.44 7.81 -7.68
CA GLU A 58 -18.76 7.47 -6.30
C GLU A 58 -17.74 6.49 -5.67
N CYS A 59 -17.23 5.54 -6.46
CA CYS A 59 -16.14 4.65 -6.03
C CYS A 59 -14.83 5.43 -5.81
N TYR A 60 -14.52 6.40 -6.67
CA TYR A 60 -13.37 7.28 -6.50
C TYR A 60 -13.49 8.15 -5.23
N ASP A 61 -14.64 8.78 -5.01
CA ASP A 61 -14.90 9.60 -3.83
C ASP A 61 -14.79 8.80 -2.54
N SER A 62 -15.33 7.57 -2.55
CA SER A 62 -15.20 6.65 -1.42
C SER A 62 -13.73 6.30 -1.15
N TYR A 63 -12.93 6.05 -2.20
CA TYR A 63 -11.50 5.81 -2.06
C TYR A 63 -10.78 7.03 -1.43
N GLN A 64 -11.07 8.24 -1.91
CA GLN A 64 -10.48 9.47 -1.37
C GLN A 64 -10.82 9.66 0.12
N GLN A 65 -12.07 9.38 0.52
CA GLN A 65 -12.50 9.51 1.91
C GLN A 65 -11.88 8.45 2.83
N LEU A 66 -11.80 7.20 2.37
CA LEU A 66 -11.31 6.08 3.18
C LEU A 66 -9.79 6.07 3.31
N TYR A 67 -9.08 6.42 2.24
CA TYR A 67 -7.63 6.26 2.15
C TYR A 67 -6.88 7.57 1.98
N ALA A 68 -7.54 8.73 2.06
CA ALA A 68 -6.93 10.06 1.85
C ALA A 68 -6.16 10.19 0.51
N GLY A 69 -6.54 9.38 -0.48
CA GLY A 69 -5.92 9.35 -1.81
C GLY A 69 -4.40 9.18 -1.79
N PRO A 70 -3.63 10.00 -2.55
CA PRO A 70 -2.18 9.88 -2.63
C PRO A 70 -1.44 10.21 -1.32
N ASN A 71 -2.15 10.73 -0.31
CA ASN A 71 -1.60 11.01 1.02
C ASN A 71 -1.92 9.92 2.06
N GLY A 72 -2.50 8.80 1.63
CA GLY A 72 -2.91 7.70 2.48
C GLY A 72 -1.80 7.11 3.33
N HIS A 73 -2.12 6.82 4.58
CA HIS A 73 -1.18 6.30 5.57
C HIS A 73 -1.07 4.76 5.55
N ASP A 74 -2.01 4.09 4.89
CA ASP A 74 -2.11 2.62 4.85
C ASP A 74 -1.24 1.98 3.78
N ALA A 75 -0.65 2.78 2.90
CA ALA A 75 0.25 2.29 1.87
C ALA A 75 1.60 1.90 2.48
N PRO A 76 2.14 0.73 2.10
CA PRO A 76 3.43 0.29 2.58
C PRO A 76 4.52 1.30 2.20
N GLN A 77 5.50 1.49 3.10
CA GLN A 77 6.62 2.38 2.85
C GLN A 77 7.56 1.74 1.84
N VAL A 78 7.77 2.41 0.71
CA VAL A 78 8.77 2.01 -0.30
C VAL A 78 9.83 3.10 -0.35
N GLU A 79 11.11 2.71 -0.45
CA GLU A 79 12.26 3.61 -0.46
C GLU A 79 12.20 4.64 -1.61
N ASP A 80 11.84 4.18 -2.80
CA ASP A 80 11.69 5.06 -3.96
C ASP A 80 10.31 5.72 -4.00
N TYR A 81 10.31 7.06 -4.09
CA TYR A 81 9.08 7.83 -4.10
C TYR A 81 8.24 7.58 -5.36
N ALA A 82 8.86 7.36 -6.51
CA ALA A 82 8.12 7.09 -7.75
C ALA A 82 7.47 5.70 -7.71
N GLU A 83 8.15 4.70 -7.14
CA GLU A 83 7.59 3.37 -6.86
C GLU A 83 6.42 3.45 -5.88
N LYS A 84 6.56 4.22 -4.79
CA LYS A 84 5.46 4.47 -3.83
C LYS A 84 4.24 5.08 -4.52
N VAL A 85 4.45 6.11 -5.35
CA VAL A 85 3.37 6.76 -6.11
C VAL A 85 2.74 5.79 -7.12
N ALA A 86 3.54 4.96 -7.78
CA ALA A 86 3.03 3.95 -8.71
C ALA A 86 2.20 2.88 -7.99
N LEU A 87 2.63 2.43 -6.82
CA LEU A 87 1.92 1.46 -6.00
C LEU A 87 0.57 2.02 -5.52
N LEU A 88 0.55 3.27 -5.05
CA LEU A 88 -0.67 3.97 -4.65
C LEU A 88 -1.67 4.08 -5.80
N LYS A 89 -1.22 4.52 -6.98
CA LYS A 89 -2.07 4.63 -8.18
C LYS A 89 -2.63 3.29 -8.63
N GLU A 90 -1.85 2.23 -8.52
CA GLU A 90 -2.31 0.89 -8.85
C GLU A 90 -3.33 0.38 -7.83
N GLY A 91 -3.10 0.63 -6.53
CA GLY A 91 -4.06 0.32 -5.47
C GLY A 91 -5.40 1.05 -5.66
N GLU A 92 -5.36 2.34 -5.99
CA GLU A 92 -6.53 3.14 -6.35
C GLU A 92 -7.29 2.54 -7.53
N ARG A 93 -6.59 2.24 -8.63
CA ARG A 93 -7.18 1.64 -9.83
C ARG A 93 -7.91 0.33 -9.49
N LEU A 94 -7.23 -0.57 -8.77
CA LEU A 94 -7.78 -1.87 -8.39
C LEU A 94 -8.99 -1.74 -7.49
N PHE A 95 -8.96 -0.82 -6.51
CA PHE A 95 -10.09 -0.54 -5.64
C PHE A 95 -11.30 -0.07 -6.45
N ILE A 96 -11.14 0.94 -7.30
CA ILE A 96 -12.22 1.55 -8.07
C ILE A 96 -12.83 0.52 -9.02
N GLU A 97 -12.01 -0.20 -9.78
CA GLU A 97 -12.50 -1.23 -10.69
C GLU A 97 -13.25 -2.35 -9.94
N SER A 98 -12.75 -2.77 -8.78
CA SER A 98 -13.40 -3.82 -7.99
C SER A 98 -14.70 -3.32 -7.36
N CYS A 99 -14.76 -2.05 -6.97
CA CYS A 99 -15.95 -1.36 -6.47
C CYS A 99 -17.03 -1.24 -7.54
N VAL A 100 -16.66 -0.91 -8.78
CA VAL A 100 -17.63 -0.83 -9.89
C VAL A 100 -18.16 -2.22 -10.26
N ASN A 101 -17.29 -3.22 -10.36
CA ASN A 101 -17.64 -4.53 -10.92
C ASN A 101 -18.12 -5.57 -9.89
N GLY A 102 -17.92 -5.31 -8.59
CA GLY A 102 -18.25 -6.26 -7.52
C GLY A 102 -17.42 -7.53 -7.52
N LYS A 103 -16.27 -7.51 -8.20
CA LYS A 103 -15.32 -8.62 -8.29
C LYS A 103 -13.91 -8.08 -8.12
N PRO A 104 -13.02 -8.83 -7.46
CA PRO A 104 -11.67 -8.35 -7.23
C PRO A 104 -10.91 -8.27 -8.56
N SER A 105 -10.39 -7.08 -8.88
CA SER A 105 -9.53 -6.88 -10.05
C SER A 105 -8.24 -7.71 -9.91
N PRO A 106 -7.76 -8.31 -11.00
CA PRO A 106 -6.53 -9.09 -10.97
C PRO A 106 -5.33 -8.18 -10.69
N VAL A 107 -4.55 -8.52 -9.68
CA VAL A 107 -3.26 -7.86 -9.41
C VAL A 107 -2.23 -8.45 -10.37
N SER A 108 -1.88 -7.69 -11.40
CA SER A 108 -0.71 -8.05 -12.21
C SER A 108 0.53 -7.86 -11.36
N ALA A 109 1.27 -8.96 -11.13
CA ALA A 109 2.66 -8.83 -10.76
C ALA A 109 3.32 -8.05 -11.88
N ARG A 110 3.62 -6.76 -11.66
CA ARG A 110 4.47 -6.00 -12.56
C ARG A 110 5.75 -6.81 -12.65
N SER A 111 5.92 -7.52 -13.76
CA SER A 111 7.16 -8.20 -14.05
C SER A 111 8.24 -7.12 -13.95
N GLY A 112 9.33 -7.44 -13.24
CA GLY A 112 10.53 -6.61 -13.27
C GLY A 112 10.93 -6.25 -14.70
N PRO A 113 11.83 -5.28 -14.86
CA PRO A 113 12.09 -4.61 -16.13
C PRO A 113 12.20 -5.63 -17.28
N ALA A 114 11.43 -5.39 -18.34
CA ALA A 114 11.55 -6.12 -19.58
C ALA A 114 13.00 -6.01 -20.07
N GLY A 115 13.68 -7.15 -20.21
CA GLY A 115 14.95 -7.23 -20.92
C GLY A 115 16.07 -7.91 -20.14
N SER A 116 16.18 -9.23 -20.32
CA SER A 116 17.46 -9.86 -20.57
C SER A 116 17.20 -11.12 -21.40
N SER A 117 17.02 -10.90 -22.71
CA SER A 117 17.36 -11.92 -23.69
C SER A 117 18.73 -11.53 -24.24
N ALA A 118 19.75 -12.23 -23.79
CA ALA A 118 21.06 -12.33 -24.43
C ALA A 118 21.44 -13.81 -24.45
#